data_AF-A0A560PAL1-F1
#
_entry.id   AF-A0A560PAL1-F1
#
_cell.length_a   1.000
_cell.length_b   1.000
_cell.length_c   1.000
_cell.angle_alpha   90.00
_cell.angle_beta   90.00
_cell.angle_gamma   90.00
#
_symmetry.space_group_name_H-M   'P 1'
#
loop_
_entity.id
_entity.type
_entity.pdbx_description
1 polymer ?
#
loop_
_entity_poly.entity_id
_entity_poly.type
_entity_poly.pdbx_seq_one_letter_code
_entity_poly.pdbx_strand_id
1 'polypeptide(L)' 'MKPSKRTPKPLLAAQYEADARRLAGCATRMERHFLSVSLAKGKELEPIGRMAGSKA' A
#
# COMPACT_ATOMS: atom_id res chain seq x y z
N MET A 1 -4.69 17.25 -6.50
CA MET A 1 -5.17 17.40 -7.90
C MET A 1 -6.35 16.45 -8.12
N LYS A 2 -7.41 16.88 -8.81
CA LYS A 2 -8.48 15.97 -9.23
C LYS A 2 -7.97 15.12 -10.40
N PRO A 3 -8.01 13.77 -10.33
CA PRO A 3 -7.54 12.94 -11.43
C PRO A 3 -8.47 13.10 -12.65
N SER A 4 -7.86 13.33 -13.83
CA SER A 4 -8.57 13.33 -15.10
C SER A 4 -9.10 11.93 -15.41
N LYS A 5 -10.31 11.81 -15.98
CA LYS A 5 -10.99 10.53 -16.27
C LYS A 5 -10.23 9.57 -17.21
N ARG A 6 -9.05 9.97 -17.72
CA ARG A 6 -8.22 9.21 -18.67
C ARG A 6 -6.82 8.85 -18.15
N THR A 7 -6.46 9.10 -16.89
CA THR A 7 -5.17 8.62 -16.39
C THR A 7 -5.15 7.09 -16.34
N PRO A 8 -4.19 6.44 -17.03
CA PRO A 8 -3.98 5.00 -16.91
C PRO A 8 -3.81 4.64 -15.44
N LYS A 9 -4.50 3.58 -14.98
CA LYS A 9 -4.43 3.09 -13.60
C LYS A 9 -2.98 2.94 -13.07
N PRO A 10 -1.99 2.49 -13.86
CA PRO A 10 -0.60 2.38 -13.41
C PRO A 10 0.05 3.74 -13.10
N LEU A 11 -0.23 4.76 -13.92
CA LEU A 11 0.32 6.11 -13.70
C LEU A 11 -0.28 6.74 -12.44
N LEU A 12 -1.55 6.48 -12.16
CA LEU A 12 -2.20 6.95 -10.95
C LEU A 12 -1.63 6.27 -9.70
N ALA A 13 -1.37 4.96 -9.77
CA ALA A 13 -0.73 4.22 -8.68
C ALA A 13 0.69 4.73 -8.38
N ALA A 14 1.50 4.98 -9.42
CA ALA A 14 2.84 5.54 -9.27
C ALA A 14 2.82 6.95 -8.66
N GLN A 15 1.83 7.78 -9.02
CA GLN A 15 1.64 9.10 -8.41
C GLN A 15 1.28 9.00 -6.93
N TYR A 16 0.35 8.12 -6.56
CA TYR A 16 0.00 7.92 -5.15
C TYR A 16 1.16 7.36 -4.33
N GLU A 17 1.99 6.48 -4.90
CA GLU A 17 3.19 5.98 -4.24
C GLU A 17 4.22 7.10 -4.01
N ALA A 18 4.47 7.93 -5.02
CA ALA A 18 5.36 9.08 -4.91
C ALA A 18 4.86 10.09 -3.88
N ASP A 19 3.55 10.39 -3.87
CA ASP A 19 2.93 11.27 -2.89
C ASP A 19 2.99 10.68 -1.48
N ALA A 20 2.74 9.38 -1.31
CA ALA A 20 2.85 8.68 -0.03
C ALA A 20 4.29 8.74 0.50
N ARG A 21 5.30 8.50 -0.34
CA ARG A 21 6.72 8.62 0.04
C ARG A 21 7.10 10.05 0.41
N ARG A 22 6.55 11.05 -0.30
CA ARG A 22 6.77 12.47 0.01
C ARG A 22 6.12 12.88 1.33
N LEU A 23 4.89 12.41 1.58
CA LEU A 23 4.10 12.73 2.78
C LEU A 23 4.56 11.94 4.02
N ALA A 24 5.06 10.73 3.85
CA ALA A 24 5.62 9.89 4.91
C ALA A 24 7.02 10.36 5.37
N GLY A 25 7.25 11.68 5.35
CA GLY A 25 8.52 12.34 5.66
C GLY A 25 9.29 11.61 6.75
N CYS A 26 10.48 11.10 6.39
CA CYS A 26 11.35 10.24 7.21
C CYS A 26 10.62 9.47 8.31
N ALA A 27 9.80 8.48 7.92
CA ALA A 27 9.13 7.58 8.84
C ALA A 27 10.02 7.27 10.06
N THR A 28 9.49 7.61 11.22
CA THR A 28 10.18 7.43 12.50
C THR A 28 10.62 5.97 12.62
N ARG A 29 11.64 5.72 13.46
CA ARG A 29 12.12 4.36 13.69
C ARG A 29 10.97 3.42 14.10
N MET A 30 10.00 3.94 14.85
CA MET A 30 8.84 3.17 15.30
C MET A 30 7.87 2.85 14.16
N GLU A 31 7.56 3.80 13.28
CA GLU A 31 6.69 3.55 12.12
C GLU A 31 7.32 2.55 11.15
N ARG A 32 8.63 2.63 10.92
CA ARG A 32 9.36 1.62 10.13
C ARG A 32 9.33 0.25 10.79
N HIS A 33 9.48 0.20 12.10
CA HIS A 33 9.37 -1.06 12.85
C HIS A 33 7.96 -1.65 12.75
N PHE A 34 6.93 -0.83 12.91
CA PHE A 34 5.55 -1.24 12.77
C PHE A 34 5.28 -1.81 11.38
N LEU A 35 5.65 -1.09 10.32
CA LEU A 35 5.52 -1.59 8.93
C LEU A 35 6.27 -2.90 8.71
N SER A 36 7.48 -3.05 9.24
CA SER A 36 8.25 -4.30 9.14
C SER A 36 7.55 -5.47 9.85
N VAL A 37 7.00 -5.25 11.04
CA VAL A 37 6.27 -6.28 11.79
C VAL A 37 4.97 -6.62 11.08
N SER A 38 4.22 -5.61 10.61
CA SER A 38 2.99 -5.80 9.84
C SER A 38 3.24 -6.57 8.54
N LEU A 39 4.35 -6.34 7.83
CA LEU A 39 4.68 -7.12 6.63
C LEU A 39 5.08 -8.57 6.97
N ALA A 40 5.86 -8.77 8.04
CA ALA A 40 6.29 -10.09 8.46
C ALA A 40 5.12 -10.95 8.97
N LYS A 41 4.23 -10.37 9.77
CA LYS A 41 3.08 -11.05 10.37
C LYS A 41 1.81 -10.99 9.53
N GLY A 42 1.68 -9.98 8.69
CA GLY A 42 0.55 -9.82 7.79
C GLY A 42 0.36 -11.04 6.88
N LYS A 43 1.45 -11.66 6.39
CA LYS A 43 1.38 -12.90 5.61
C LYS A 43 0.82 -14.09 6.38
N GLU A 44 1.10 -14.19 7.68
CA GLU A 44 0.55 -15.26 8.53
C GLU A 44 -0.93 -15.00 8.86
N LEU A 45 -1.35 -13.73 8.83
CA LEU A 45 -2.70 -13.26 9.14
C LEU A 45 -3.53 -12.94 7.89
N GLU A 46 -3.00 -13.19 6.68
CA GLU A 46 -3.74 -12.98 5.45
C GLU A 46 -4.94 -13.95 5.45
N PRO A 47 -6.16 -13.44 5.20
CA PRO A 47 -7.32 -14.30 5.16
C PRO A 47 -7.16 -15.31 4.02
N ILE A 48 -7.29 -16.59 4.31
CA ILE A 48 -7.24 -17.67 3.32
C ILE A 48 -8.66 -17.98 2.84
N GLY A 49 -8.84 -18.33 1.56
CA GLY A 49 -10.13 -18.75 1.00
C GLY A 49 -10.94 -17.62 0.35
N ARG A 50 -12.28 -17.72 0.32
CA ARG A 50 -13.16 -16.77 -0.40
C ARG A 50 -12.99 -15.29 0.02
N MET A 51 -12.52 -15.04 1.23
CA MET A 51 -12.23 -13.69 1.76
C MET A 51 -10.87 -13.13 1.32
N ALA A 52 -9.99 -13.96 0.76
CA ALA A 52 -8.67 -13.58 0.25
C ALA A 52 -8.70 -12.76 -1.05
N GLY A 53 -9.89 -12.58 -1.65
CA GLY A 53 -10.05 -11.88 -2.92
C GLY A 53 -9.44 -12.63 -4.12
N SER A 54 -8.88 -13.83 -3.94
CA SER A 54 -8.54 -14.73 -5.05
C SER A 54 -9.84 -15.12 -5.75
N LYS A 55 -10.14 -14.43 -6.84
CA LYS A 55 -11.21 -14.82 -7.75
C LYS A 55 -10.91 -16.24 -8.24
N ALA A 56 -11.89 -17.12 -8.04
CA ALA A 56 -11.96 -18.39 -8.75
C ALA A 56 -11.97 -18.16 -10.27
#